data_AF-A0A973M5I2-F1
#
_entry.id   AF-A0A973M5I2-F1
#
_cell.length_a   1.000
_cell.length_b   1.000
_cell.length_c   1.000
_cell.angle_alpha   90.00
_cell.angle_beta   90.00
_cell.angle_gamma   90.00
#
_symmetry.space_group_name_H-M   'P 1'
#
loop_
_entity.id
_entity.type
_entity.pdbx_description
1 polymer ?
#
loop_
_entity_poly.entity_id
_entity_poly.type
_entity_poly.pdbx_seq_one_letter_code
_entity_poly.pdbx_strand_id
1 'polypeptide(L)'
;MADSEILHVDGPDGAREVKLTRPDKVLWPGVEGREPLTKRDLAHYLISVASPFLRLNGDRPMTLQRFPEGIDGEEFFSKRPPRGAPSYLRTVTCTYPSHRRHDQLVFDEAAALAWAAQMGTVTFHPWPVRTANLDNPDELRIDLDPQPGRDFRDAVTAALALREVMAEAGLTAYAKTSGNRGVHVYARIRPTHEFLDVRHAVIGIARELERRMPDLVTTSWWKEERGERVFVDFNQANRDRTIAAAYSPRPLPHAPVSTPLTWDELPDADPREFTVRTVPELVAARGCPWADIDDAPGDISGALALWDADLERGLGELNFPPDYPKMPGEPPRVQPSKRKADRADDDYSAPKAERDAEWGTAIAPPYGPMLAKPVKKLPIGEYLYEPKWDGFRSIVWRSGDRVEIGSRNALPMTRYFPELVAAIVANVPDHSVIDGEIVLVD
;
A
#
# COMPACT_ATOMS: atom_id res chain seq x y z
N MET A 1 -22.59 30.61 11.00
CA MET A 1 -21.17 30.17 11.06
C MET A 1 -21.18 28.66 11.11
N ALA A 2 -20.40 27.96 10.29
CA ALA A 2 -20.32 26.51 10.40
C ALA A 2 -19.82 26.16 11.81
N ASP A 3 -20.49 25.24 12.50
CA ASP A 3 -20.13 24.87 13.86
C ASP A 3 -18.68 24.36 13.91
N SER A 4 -17.93 24.81 14.91
CA SER A 4 -16.53 24.44 15.09
C SER A 4 -16.18 24.35 16.56
N GLU A 5 -15.38 23.35 16.89
CA GLU A 5 -14.96 23.01 18.25
C GLU A 5 -13.43 23.10 18.34
N ILE A 6 -12.92 23.58 19.48
CA ILE A 6 -11.49 23.56 19.78
C ILE A 6 -11.25 22.43 20.79
N LEU A 7 -10.47 21.43 20.38
CA LEU A 7 -9.97 20.40 21.27
C LEU A 7 -8.65 20.86 21.89
N HIS A 8 -8.53 20.74 23.20
CA HIS A 8 -7.26 20.89 23.91
C HIS A 8 -6.67 19.49 24.13
N VAL A 9 -5.55 19.20 23.49
CA VAL A 9 -4.93 17.86 23.50
C VAL A 9 -3.54 17.98 24.09
N ASP A 10 -3.28 17.26 25.17
CA ASP A 10 -1.96 17.23 25.81
C ASP A 10 -0.90 16.72 24.84
N GLY A 11 0.26 17.38 24.86
CA GLY A 11 1.42 17.08 24.04
C GLY A 11 2.72 17.19 24.83
N PRO A 12 3.85 16.75 24.25
CA PRO A 12 5.16 16.76 24.90
C PRO A 12 5.62 18.17 25.32
N ASP A 13 5.22 19.21 24.57
CA ASP A 13 5.57 20.61 24.84
C ASP A 13 4.41 21.41 25.45
N GLY A 14 3.43 20.72 26.06
CA GLY A 14 2.19 21.29 26.57
C GLY A 14 0.98 21.07 25.65
N ALA A 15 -0.19 21.53 26.10
CA ALA A 15 -1.44 21.34 25.38
C ALA A 15 -1.45 22.03 24.01
N ARG A 16 -1.90 21.31 22.98
CA ARG A 16 -2.13 21.81 21.63
C ARG A 16 -3.62 22.12 21.44
N GLU A 17 -3.93 23.18 20.72
CA GLU A 17 -5.28 23.46 20.24
C GLU A 17 -5.50 22.87 18.85
N VAL A 18 -6.53 22.03 18.70
CA VAL A 18 -6.92 21.42 17.43
C VAL A 18 -8.34 21.82 17.09
N LYS A 19 -8.50 22.59 16.02
CA LYS A 19 -9.82 23.02 15.54
C LYS A 19 -10.50 21.93 14.70
N LEU A 20 -11.64 21.44 15.18
CA LEU A 20 -12.57 20.60 14.41
C LEU A 20 -13.64 21.48 13.76
N THR A 21 -13.83 21.38 12.44
CA THR A 21 -14.93 22.04 11.74
C THR A 21 -16.01 21.04 11.39
N ARG A 22 -17.30 21.39 11.47
CA ARG A 22 -18.40 20.42 11.29
C ARG A 22 -18.19 19.16 12.17
N PRO A 23 -18.01 19.31 13.49
CA PRO A 23 -17.71 18.18 14.38
C PRO A 23 -18.81 17.10 14.34
N ASP A 24 -20.08 17.49 14.20
CA ASP A 24 -21.23 16.59 14.07
C ASP A 24 -21.40 15.96 12.69
N LYS A 25 -20.45 16.17 11.76
CA LYS A 25 -20.50 15.48 10.47
C LYS A 25 -20.43 13.98 10.70
N VAL A 26 -21.44 13.27 10.22
CA VAL A 26 -21.48 11.80 10.19
C VAL A 26 -20.38 11.28 9.26
N LEU A 27 -19.53 10.41 9.79
CA LEU A 27 -18.52 9.66 9.04
C LEU A 27 -18.94 8.22 8.81
N TRP A 28 -19.57 7.58 9.80
CA TRP A 28 -20.25 6.30 9.64
C TRP A 28 -21.74 6.47 9.90
N PRO A 29 -22.61 6.14 8.94
CA PRO A 29 -24.04 6.07 9.20
C PRO A 29 -24.36 5.06 10.31
N GLY A 30 -25.46 5.29 11.00
CA GLY A 30 -25.98 4.32 11.96
C GLY A 30 -26.45 3.06 11.23
N VAL A 31 -26.01 1.90 11.71
CA VAL A 31 -26.41 0.58 11.17
C VAL A 31 -26.78 -0.36 12.31
N GLU A 32 -27.66 -1.33 12.03
CA GLU A 32 -28.10 -2.34 13.02
C GLU A 32 -28.60 -1.72 14.34
N GLY A 33 -29.28 -0.57 14.27
CA GLY A 33 -29.81 0.14 15.45
C GLY A 33 -28.76 0.93 16.25
N ARG A 34 -27.51 1.01 15.79
CA ARG A 34 -26.46 1.84 16.40
C ARG A 34 -26.55 3.27 15.89
N GLU A 35 -26.26 4.23 16.77
CA GLU A 35 -26.17 5.64 16.42
C GLU A 35 -25.01 5.91 15.44
N PRO A 36 -25.17 6.87 14.51
CA PRO A 36 -24.09 7.31 13.63
C PRO A 36 -22.83 7.73 14.41
N LEU A 37 -21.66 7.52 13.81
CA LEU A 37 -20.40 8.06 14.32
C LEU A 37 -20.03 9.32 13.56
N THR A 38 -19.68 10.36 14.30
CA THR A 38 -19.32 11.67 13.79
C THR A 38 -17.81 11.86 13.71
N LYS A 39 -17.39 12.97 13.12
CA LYS A 39 -15.99 13.38 13.14
C LYS A 39 -15.48 13.63 14.56
N ARG A 40 -16.32 14.19 15.44
CA ARG A 40 -16.00 14.38 16.86
C ARG A 40 -15.69 13.04 17.52
N ASP A 41 -16.52 12.03 17.30
CA ASP A 41 -16.32 10.69 17.85
C ASP A 41 -14.99 10.08 17.39
N LEU A 42 -14.65 10.22 16.10
CA LEU A 42 -13.36 9.76 15.57
C LEU A 42 -12.17 10.48 16.23
N ALA A 43 -12.27 11.80 16.42
CA ALA A 43 -11.21 12.57 17.07
C ALA A 43 -11.01 12.13 18.53
N HIS A 44 -12.09 11.98 19.30
CA HIS A 44 -12.00 11.51 20.68
C HIS A 44 -11.48 10.07 20.77
N TYR A 45 -11.93 9.19 19.88
CA TYR A 45 -11.39 7.83 19.79
C TYR A 45 -9.87 7.86 19.60
N LEU A 46 -9.37 8.60 18.61
CA LEU A 46 -7.94 8.66 18.32
C LEU A 46 -7.13 9.25 19.48
N ILE A 47 -7.68 10.25 20.19
CA ILE A 47 -7.06 10.79 21.41
C ILE A 47 -7.02 9.72 22.50
N SER A 48 -8.12 9.00 22.72
CA SER A 48 -8.22 7.98 23.79
C SER A 48 -7.25 6.81 23.60
N VAL A 49 -6.95 6.43 22.35
CA VAL A 49 -6.00 5.36 22.03
C VAL A 49 -4.61 5.90 21.61
N ALA A 50 -4.35 7.20 21.77
CA ALA A 50 -3.15 7.82 21.22
C ALA A 50 -1.86 7.20 21.75
N SER A 51 -1.78 6.91 23.06
CA SER A 51 -0.57 6.33 23.66
C SER A 51 -0.20 4.97 23.04
N PRO A 52 -1.07 3.94 23.04
CA PRO A 52 -0.75 2.67 22.40
C PRO A 52 -0.68 2.76 20.86
N PHE A 53 -1.44 3.66 20.22
CA PHE A 53 -1.30 3.91 18.78
C PHE A 53 0.10 4.42 18.43
N LEU A 54 0.59 5.45 19.13
CA LEU A 54 1.89 6.08 18.85
C LEU A 54 3.05 5.19 19.24
N ARG A 55 2.91 4.33 20.26
CA ARG A 55 3.90 3.29 20.57
C ARG A 55 4.20 2.39 19.37
N LEU A 56 3.14 1.92 18.69
CA LEU A 56 3.27 0.94 17.62
C LEU A 56 3.50 1.59 16.24
N ASN A 57 2.90 2.75 16.01
CA ASN A 57 2.84 3.36 14.68
C ASN A 57 3.57 4.72 14.57
N GLY A 58 4.04 5.28 15.69
CA GLY A 58 4.76 6.56 15.72
C GLY A 58 6.19 6.46 15.19
N ASP A 59 6.78 7.61 14.84
CA ASP A 59 8.07 7.68 14.14
C ASP A 59 8.12 6.93 12.79
N ARG A 60 6.96 6.72 12.15
CA ARG A 60 6.84 6.07 10.84
C ARG A 60 6.26 7.01 9.79
N PRO A 61 6.75 6.98 8.54
CA PRO A 61 6.03 7.58 7.42
C PRO A 61 4.62 6.98 7.32
N MET A 62 3.62 7.84 7.17
CA MET A 62 2.22 7.46 7.24
C MET A 62 1.47 7.82 5.96
N THR A 63 0.86 6.81 5.34
CA THR A 63 -0.16 7.02 4.29
C THR A 63 -1.54 7.11 4.94
N LEU A 64 -2.33 8.12 4.55
CA LEU A 64 -3.64 8.41 5.13
C LEU A 64 -4.74 8.06 4.14
N GLN A 65 -5.70 7.24 4.54
CA GLN A 65 -6.93 6.96 3.78
C GLN A 65 -8.04 7.86 4.31
N ARG A 66 -8.56 8.73 3.44
CA ARG A 66 -9.40 9.86 3.83
C ARG A 66 -10.79 9.78 3.19
N PHE A 67 -11.78 10.17 3.99
CA PHE A 67 -13.21 10.16 3.69
C PHE A 67 -13.85 11.48 4.16
N PRO A 68 -13.62 12.61 3.43
CA PRO A 68 -14.05 13.92 3.90
C PRO A 68 -15.56 14.07 4.11
N GLU A 69 -16.35 13.27 3.39
CA GLU A 69 -17.82 13.26 3.41
C GLU A 69 -18.39 11.96 4.02
N GLY A 70 -17.56 11.18 4.73
CA GLY A 70 -17.94 9.89 5.34
C GLY A 70 -17.63 8.70 4.45
N ILE A 71 -17.76 7.49 5.01
CA ILE A 71 -17.26 6.24 4.39
C ILE A 71 -17.99 5.82 3.12
N ASP A 72 -19.21 6.32 2.91
CA ASP A 72 -20.00 6.11 1.69
C ASP A 72 -19.72 7.18 0.61
N GLY A 73 -18.87 8.16 0.93
CA GLY A 73 -18.52 9.28 0.07
C GLY A 73 -17.22 9.06 -0.72
N GLU A 74 -16.61 10.16 -1.16
CA GLU A 74 -15.33 10.12 -1.86
C GLU A 74 -14.20 9.59 -0.96
N GLU A 75 -13.49 8.59 -1.47
CA GLU A 75 -12.30 8.01 -0.88
C GLU A 75 -11.04 8.48 -1.62
N PHE A 76 -10.00 8.85 -0.87
CA PHE A 76 -8.67 8.99 -1.46
C PHE A 76 -7.53 8.70 -0.49
N PHE A 77 -6.40 8.31 -1.06
CA PHE A 77 -5.14 8.10 -0.34
C PHE A 77 -4.27 9.35 -0.43
N SER A 78 -3.80 9.82 0.72
CA SER A 78 -2.92 10.98 0.84
C SER A 78 -1.59 10.56 1.43
N LYS A 79 -0.52 10.75 0.65
CA LYS A 79 0.86 10.54 1.09
C LYS A 79 1.54 11.85 1.43
N ARG A 80 1.17 12.94 0.75
CA ARG A 80 1.84 14.23 0.89
C ARG A 80 1.19 15.10 1.97
N PRO A 81 1.99 15.83 2.77
CA PRO A 81 1.47 16.86 3.66
C PRO A 81 0.61 17.89 2.90
N PRO A 82 -0.59 18.22 3.39
CA PRO A 82 -1.40 19.29 2.80
C PRO A 82 -0.79 20.66 3.12
N ARG A 83 -1.10 21.68 2.30
CA ARG A 83 -0.77 23.07 2.64
C ARG A 83 -1.50 23.46 3.93
N GLY A 84 -0.77 24.12 4.84
CA GLY A 84 -1.33 24.53 6.14
C GLY A 84 -1.38 23.43 7.19
N ALA A 85 -0.63 22.33 7.00
CA ALA A 85 -0.37 21.38 8.07
C ALA A 85 0.24 22.10 9.30
N PRO A 86 -0.24 21.82 10.53
CA PRO A 86 0.32 22.39 11.74
C PRO A 86 1.84 22.20 11.86
N SER A 87 2.54 23.18 12.45
CA SER A 87 4.00 23.18 12.55
C SER A 87 4.58 22.07 13.42
N TYR A 88 3.77 21.48 14.30
CA TYR A 88 4.15 20.33 15.13
C TYR A 88 4.08 18.99 14.37
N LEU A 89 3.52 18.97 13.15
CA LEU A 89 3.57 17.77 12.31
C LEU A 89 4.92 17.66 11.64
N ARG A 90 5.58 16.53 11.88
CA ARG A 90 6.84 16.20 11.24
C ARG A 90 6.61 15.54 9.89
N THR A 91 7.59 15.69 9.00
CA THR A 91 7.60 15.04 7.70
C THR A 91 8.92 14.34 7.45
N VAL A 92 8.90 13.35 6.57
CA VAL A 92 10.09 12.63 6.14
C VAL A 92 10.02 12.30 4.65
N THR A 93 11.11 12.52 3.91
CA THR A 93 11.17 12.25 2.47
C THR A 93 11.32 10.76 2.21
N CYS A 94 10.28 10.13 1.67
CA CYS A 94 10.27 8.71 1.33
C CYS A 94 10.61 8.49 -0.14
N THR A 95 11.37 7.43 -0.43
CA THR A 95 11.62 6.93 -1.79
C THR A 95 10.66 5.78 -2.11
N TYR A 96 10.00 5.83 -3.27
CA TYR A 96 9.04 4.83 -3.75
C TYR A 96 9.70 3.79 -4.66
N PRO A 97 9.05 2.66 -4.96
CA PRO A 97 9.56 1.67 -5.93
C PRO A 97 9.88 2.26 -7.31
N SER A 98 9.17 3.31 -7.69
CA SER A 98 9.42 4.05 -8.94
C SER A 98 10.60 5.03 -8.86
N HIS A 99 11.40 5.00 -7.79
CA HIS A 99 12.48 5.95 -7.43
C HIS A 99 12.04 7.41 -7.22
N ARG A 100 10.74 7.69 -7.32
CA ARG A 100 10.20 9.01 -6.98
C ARG A 100 10.39 9.25 -5.48
N ARG A 101 10.46 10.53 -5.10
CA ARG A 101 10.62 10.94 -3.70
C ARG A 101 9.56 11.95 -3.33
N HIS A 102 8.83 11.70 -2.23
CA HIS A 102 7.84 12.63 -1.67
C HIS A 102 7.90 12.61 -0.16
N ASP A 103 7.66 13.78 0.44
CA ASP A 103 7.47 13.87 1.89
C ASP A 103 6.19 13.16 2.29
N GLN A 104 6.27 12.41 3.38
CA GLN A 104 5.12 11.84 4.09
C GLN A 104 5.04 12.39 5.51
N LEU A 105 3.83 12.40 6.05
CA LEU A 105 3.57 12.81 7.44
C LEU A 105 4.07 11.74 8.41
N VAL A 106 4.50 12.20 9.58
CA VAL A 106 4.89 11.37 10.72
C VAL A 106 4.10 11.81 11.94
N PHE A 107 3.59 10.86 12.71
CA PHE A 107 2.70 11.11 13.84
C PHE A 107 3.40 10.73 15.14
N ASP A 108 3.70 11.73 15.97
CA ASP A 108 4.46 11.55 17.22
C ASP A 108 3.72 12.06 18.47
N GLU A 109 2.56 12.71 18.31
CA GLU A 109 1.75 13.24 19.41
C GLU A 109 0.24 13.10 19.16
N ALA A 110 -0.56 13.06 20.22
CA ALA A 110 -2.02 12.83 20.13
C ALA A 110 -2.75 13.92 19.33
N ALA A 111 -2.29 15.17 19.42
CA ALA A 111 -2.83 16.30 18.67
C ALA A 111 -2.72 16.09 17.15
N ALA A 112 -1.66 15.43 16.68
CA ALA A 112 -1.50 15.08 15.28
C ALA A 112 -2.61 14.11 14.82
N LEU A 113 -2.97 13.12 15.63
CA LEU A 113 -4.05 12.18 15.32
C LEU A 113 -5.41 12.87 15.29
N ALA A 114 -5.68 13.76 16.25
CA ALA A 114 -6.89 14.59 16.25
C ALA A 114 -6.97 15.49 14.99
N TRP A 115 -5.84 16.05 14.57
CA TRP A 115 -5.77 16.80 13.32
C TRP A 115 -6.01 15.90 12.09
N ALA A 116 -5.52 14.67 12.08
CA ALA A 116 -5.83 13.73 11.00
C ALA A 116 -7.33 13.40 10.93
N ALA A 117 -8.03 13.31 12.08
CA ALA A 117 -9.48 13.19 12.13
C ALA A 117 -10.19 14.41 11.52
N GLN A 118 -9.71 15.63 11.84
CA GLN A 118 -10.20 16.86 11.22
C GLN A 118 -10.10 16.82 9.69
N MET A 119 -9.01 16.24 9.18
CA MET A 119 -8.77 16.02 7.76
C MET A 119 -9.59 14.86 7.16
N GLY A 120 -10.43 14.18 7.95
CA GLY A 120 -11.26 13.06 7.51
C GLY A 120 -10.46 11.77 7.33
N THR A 121 -9.31 11.62 7.98
CA THR A 121 -8.53 10.38 7.93
C THR A 121 -9.21 9.32 8.76
N VAL A 122 -9.63 8.22 8.13
CA VAL A 122 -10.24 7.08 8.81
C VAL A 122 -9.19 6.00 9.07
N THR A 123 -8.35 5.70 8.08
CA THR A 123 -7.37 4.62 8.19
C THR A 123 -5.95 5.12 7.98
N PHE A 124 -5.07 4.68 8.87
CA PHE A 124 -3.66 5.00 8.90
C PHE A 124 -2.87 3.80 8.40
N HIS A 125 -1.90 4.02 7.52
CA HIS A 125 -1.10 2.98 6.89
C HIS A 125 0.40 3.32 7.06
N PRO A 126 1.01 2.89 8.18
CA PRO A 126 2.41 3.18 8.46
C PRO A 126 3.32 2.29 7.63
N TRP A 127 4.45 2.84 7.20
CA TRP A 127 5.51 2.04 6.60
C TRP A 127 6.16 1.11 7.65
N PRO A 128 6.77 -0.03 7.26
CA PRO A 128 7.46 -0.93 8.19
C PRO A 128 8.86 -0.44 8.58
N VAL A 129 9.12 0.87 8.47
CA VAL A 129 10.40 1.53 8.75
C VAL A 129 10.18 2.70 9.70
N ARG A 130 11.24 3.09 10.41
CA ARG A 130 11.28 4.32 11.21
C ARG A 130 12.03 5.43 10.50
N THR A 131 11.79 6.69 10.87
CA THR A 131 12.33 7.83 10.11
C THR A 131 13.86 7.91 10.07
N ALA A 132 14.54 7.32 11.05
CA ALA A 132 16.00 7.26 11.09
C ALA A 132 16.61 6.30 10.04
N ASN A 133 15.85 5.32 9.54
CA ASN A 133 16.31 4.33 8.58
C ASN A 133 15.14 3.86 7.69
N LEU A 134 14.96 4.54 6.54
CA LEU A 134 13.79 4.35 5.67
C LEU A 134 13.92 3.19 4.68
N ASP A 135 15.07 2.56 4.61
CA ASP A 135 15.36 1.52 3.63
C ASP A 135 15.42 0.12 4.26
N ASN A 136 15.63 0.03 5.57
CA ASN A 136 15.69 -1.22 6.31
C ASN A 136 14.51 -1.36 7.28
N PRO A 137 13.52 -2.24 6.99
CA PRO A 137 12.37 -2.44 7.87
C PRO A 137 12.77 -2.88 9.28
N ASP A 138 12.08 -2.33 10.28
CA ASP A 138 12.11 -2.83 11.66
C ASP A 138 10.87 -3.70 11.97
N GLU A 139 9.99 -3.93 10.99
CA GLU A 139 8.82 -4.81 11.11
C GLU A 139 8.78 -5.83 9.97
N LEU A 140 8.74 -7.11 10.34
CA LEU A 140 8.25 -8.17 9.47
C LEU A 140 6.74 -8.27 9.66
N ARG A 141 5.98 -8.24 8.57
CA ARG A 141 4.50 -8.20 8.60
C ARG A 141 3.94 -9.26 7.66
N ILE A 142 3.03 -10.08 8.17
CA ILE A 142 2.33 -11.11 7.41
C ILE A 142 0.83 -10.85 7.51
N ASP A 143 0.17 -10.85 6.36
CA ASP A 143 -1.28 -10.66 6.22
C ASP A 143 -1.94 -11.99 5.82
N LEU A 144 -2.83 -12.48 6.68
CA LEU A 144 -3.61 -13.69 6.47
C LEU A 144 -5.01 -13.28 6.00
N ASP A 145 -5.28 -13.41 4.70
CA ASP A 145 -6.53 -13.01 4.04
C ASP A 145 -7.39 -14.22 3.65
N PRO A 146 -8.48 -14.52 4.40
CA PRO A 146 -9.44 -15.55 4.03
C PRO A 146 -10.05 -15.29 2.65
N GLN A 147 -9.84 -16.21 1.71
CA GLN A 147 -10.48 -16.15 0.39
C GLN A 147 -11.95 -16.62 0.49
N PRO A 148 -12.78 -16.42 -0.56
CA PRO A 148 -14.15 -16.94 -0.55
C PRO A 148 -14.20 -18.43 -0.16
N GLY A 149 -15.11 -18.79 0.74
CA GLY A 149 -15.17 -20.12 1.35
C GLY A 149 -14.45 -20.24 2.69
N ARG A 150 -13.65 -19.24 3.08
CA ARG A 150 -12.97 -19.16 4.39
C ARG A 150 -13.36 -17.89 5.15
N ASP A 151 -13.21 -17.94 6.47
CA ASP A 151 -13.58 -16.85 7.37
C ASP A 151 -12.48 -16.46 8.36
N PHE A 152 -12.83 -15.62 9.34
CA PHE A 152 -11.90 -15.15 10.35
C PHE A 152 -11.34 -16.28 11.23
N ARG A 153 -12.13 -17.32 11.55
CA ARG A 153 -11.67 -18.46 12.37
C ARG A 153 -10.63 -19.29 11.62
N ASP A 154 -10.76 -19.41 10.30
CA ASP A 154 -9.72 -20.00 9.45
C ASP A 154 -8.41 -19.20 9.52
N ALA A 155 -8.47 -17.85 9.43
CA ALA A 155 -7.30 -17.01 9.58
C ALA A 155 -6.68 -17.10 10.99
N VAL A 156 -7.48 -17.22 12.05
CA VAL A 156 -7.00 -17.44 13.41
C VAL A 156 -6.27 -18.78 13.53
N THR A 157 -6.83 -19.84 12.94
CA THR A 157 -6.19 -21.16 12.93
C THR A 157 -4.82 -21.10 12.22
N ALA A 158 -4.75 -20.45 11.06
CA ALA A 158 -3.50 -20.21 10.36
C ALA A 158 -2.52 -19.31 11.15
N ALA A 159 -3.02 -18.31 11.88
CA ALA A 159 -2.20 -17.41 12.70
C ALA A 159 -1.53 -18.13 13.88
N LEU A 160 -2.21 -19.11 14.50
CA LEU A 160 -1.64 -19.91 15.58
C LEU A 160 -0.49 -20.79 15.07
N ALA A 161 -0.65 -21.45 13.94
CA ALA A 161 0.44 -22.20 13.30
C ALA A 161 1.57 -21.27 12.83
N LEU A 162 1.23 -20.08 12.31
CA LEU A 162 2.21 -19.08 11.92
C LEU A 162 3.07 -18.61 13.10
N ARG A 163 2.49 -18.47 14.29
CA ARG A 163 3.22 -18.16 15.52
C ARG A 163 4.33 -19.18 15.78
N GLU A 164 4.03 -20.47 15.61
CA GLU A 164 4.99 -21.55 15.82
C GLU A 164 6.12 -21.49 14.78
N VAL A 165 5.77 -21.33 13.50
CA VAL A 165 6.77 -21.18 12.42
C VAL A 165 7.68 -19.97 12.67
N MET A 166 7.11 -18.84 13.09
CA MET A 166 7.89 -17.65 13.42
C MET A 166 8.80 -17.86 14.63
N ALA A 167 8.31 -18.55 15.68
CA ALA A 167 9.12 -18.87 16.85
C ALA A 167 10.30 -19.80 16.51
N GLU A 168 10.09 -20.81 15.67
CA GLU A 168 11.15 -21.68 15.15
C GLU A 168 12.17 -20.91 14.29
N ALA A 169 11.72 -19.89 13.56
CA ALA A 169 12.58 -18.96 12.83
C ALA A 169 13.27 -17.91 13.72
N GLY A 170 13.07 -17.94 15.04
CA GLY A 170 13.69 -17.02 16.00
C GLY A 170 12.99 -15.66 16.14
N LEU A 171 11.72 -15.56 15.73
CA LEU A 171 10.92 -14.33 15.74
C LEU A 171 9.79 -14.40 16.77
N THR A 172 9.68 -13.37 17.60
CA THR A 172 8.52 -13.19 18.49
C THR A 172 7.37 -12.57 17.72
N ALA A 173 6.29 -13.35 17.56
CA ALA A 173 5.12 -12.96 16.80
C ALA A 173 4.06 -12.24 17.66
N TYR A 174 3.40 -11.25 17.07
CA TYR A 174 2.34 -10.44 17.67
C TYR A 174 1.14 -10.36 16.72
N ALA A 175 -0.07 -10.64 17.22
CA ALA A 175 -1.27 -10.74 16.39
C ALA A 175 -2.27 -9.60 16.61
N LYS A 176 -2.90 -9.16 15.51
CA LYS A 176 -3.99 -8.19 15.54
C LYS A 176 -5.06 -8.57 14.53
N THR A 177 -6.31 -8.26 14.85
CA THR A 177 -7.36 -8.30 13.83
C THR A 177 -7.03 -7.28 12.74
N SER A 178 -7.34 -7.58 11.49
CA SER A 178 -7.25 -6.57 10.42
C SER A 178 -8.30 -5.47 10.58
N GLY A 179 -9.39 -5.74 11.30
CA GLY A 179 -10.63 -4.94 11.28
C GLY A 179 -11.46 -5.17 10.01
N ASN A 180 -11.13 -6.19 9.22
CA ASN A 180 -11.93 -6.70 8.11
C ASN A 180 -12.17 -8.20 8.34
N ARG A 181 -11.67 -9.08 7.46
CA ARG A 181 -11.85 -10.54 7.55
C ARG A 181 -10.61 -11.30 8.03
N GLY A 182 -9.42 -10.68 7.92
CA GLY A 182 -8.14 -11.34 8.16
C GLY A 182 -7.48 -11.02 9.50
N VAL A 183 -6.32 -11.65 9.71
CA VAL A 183 -5.42 -11.43 10.85
C VAL A 183 -4.08 -10.94 10.32
N HIS A 184 -3.49 -9.93 10.96
CA HIS A 184 -2.11 -9.56 10.67
C HIS A 184 -1.22 -10.06 11.81
N VAL A 185 -0.08 -10.66 11.46
CA VAL A 185 0.93 -11.12 12.41
C VAL A 185 2.24 -10.39 12.14
N TYR A 186 2.74 -9.71 13.16
CA TYR A 186 3.95 -8.88 13.08
C TYR A 186 5.07 -9.50 13.91
N ALA A 187 6.31 -9.18 13.57
CA ALA A 187 7.47 -9.31 14.45
C ALA A 187 8.34 -8.06 14.35
N ARG A 188 8.83 -7.58 15.50
CA ARG A 188 9.90 -6.57 15.54
C ARG A 188 11.20 -7.25 15.12
N ILE A 189 11.90 -6.65 14.17
CA ILE A 189 13.19 -7.15 13.66
C ILE A 189 14.26 -6.05 13.75
N ARG A 190 15.54 -6.45 13.79
CA ARG A 190 16.64 -5.50 13.66
C ARG A 190 16.61 -4.88 12.24
N PRO A 191 16.71 -3.55 12.10
CA PRO A 191 16.67 -2.87 10.80
C PRO A 191 18.01 -2.93 10.08
N THR A 192 18.47 -4.15 9.79
CA THR A 192 19.78 -4.44 9.16
C THR A 192 19.66 -4.99 7.74
N HIS A 193 18.43 -5.18 7.25
CA HIS A 193 18.14 -5.78 5.95
C HIS A 193 17.16 -4.90 5.18
N GLU A 194 17.32 -4.83 3.87
CA GLU A 194 16.42 -4.04 3.02
C GLU A 194 15.08 -4.76 2.78
N PHE A 195 14.11 -4.05 2.22
CA PHE A 195 12.77 -4.59 1.90
C PHE A 195 12.78 -5.92 1.14
N LEU A 196 13.73 -6.12 0.22
CA LEU A 196 13.78 -7.34 -0.59
C LEU A 196 14.13 -8.56 0.26
N ASP A 197 15.13 -8.45 1.13
CA ASP A 197 15.54 -9.52 2.05
C ASP A 197 14.43 -9.85 3.05
N VAL A 198 13.78 -8.81 3.60
CA VAL A 198 12.63 -8.99 4.51
C VAL A 198 11.47 -9.68 3.78
N ARG A 199 11.25 -9.38 2.50
CA ARG A 199 10.25 -10.07 1.68
C ARG A 199 10.62 -11.53 1.45
N HIS A 200 11.89 -11.86 1.19
CA HIS A 200 12.33 -13.26 1.06
C HIS A 200 12.13 -14.04 2.35
N ALA A 201 12.44 -13.44 3.51
CA ALA A 201 12.13 -14.01 4.82
C ALA A 201 10.61 -14.27 4.99
N VAL A 202 9.76 -13.33 4.58
CA VAL A 202 8.29 -13.52 4.58
C VAL A 202 7.86 -14.67 3.66
N ILE A 203 8.45 -14.80 2.47
CA ILE A 203 8.14 -15.91 1.55
C ILE A 203 8.54 -17.26 2.16
N GLY A 204 9.73 -17.36 2.76
CA GLY A 204 10.20 -18.58 3.42
C GLY A 204 9.24 -19.03 4.53
N ILE A 205 8.81 -18.09 5.38
CA ILE A 205 7.80 -18.35 6.43
C ILE A 205 6.45 -18.74 5.82
N ALA A 206 5.99 -18.03 4.78
CA ALA A 206 4.69 -18.25 4.17
C ALA A 206 4.59 -19.65 3.52
N ARG A 207 5.64 -20.06 2.80
CA ARG A 207 5.72 -21.40 2.19
C ARG A 207 5.84 -22.49 3.24
N GLU A 208 6.54 -22.24 4.34
CA GLU A 208 6.59 -23.19 5.44
C GLU A 208 5.22 -23.39 6.09
N LEU A 209 4.48 -22.30 6.30
CA LEU A 209 3.09 -22.38 6.76
C LEU A 209 2.20 -23.15 5.78
N GLU A 210 2.30 -22.86 4.48
CA GLU A 210 1.57 -23.59 3.42
C GLU A 210 1.90 -25.08 3.41
N ARG A 211 3.17 -25.47 3.57
CA ARG A 211 3.57 -26.90 3.67
C ARG A 211 2.98 -27.60 4.88
N ARG A 212 2.87 -26.92 6.02
CA ARG A 212 2.26 -27.47 7.24
C ARG A 212 0.74 -27.54 7.17
N MET A 213 0.12 -26.67 6.39
CA MET A 213 -1.34 -26.52 6.31
C MET A 213 -1.85 -26.40 4.86
N PRO A 214 -1.56 -27.35 3.95
CA PRO A 214 -1.80 -27.19 2.51
C PRO A 214 -3.29 -27.12 2.13
N ASP A 215 -4.18 -27.61 3.00
CA ASP A 215 -5.63 -27.55 2.80
C ASP A 215 -6.25 -26.23 3.29
N LEU A 216 -5.52 -25.47 4.11
CA LEU A 216 -6.00 -24.23 4.72
C LEU A 216 -5.28 -23.00 4.19
N VAL A 217 -3.99 -23.09 3.86
CA VAL A 217 -3.13 -21.94 3.55
C VAL A 217 -2.64 -22.03 2.11
N THR A 218 -2.49 -20.88 1.46
CA THR A 218 -1.89 -20.80 0.12
C THR A 218 -1.01 -19.58 -0.07
N THR A 219 0.06 -19.73 -0.85
CA THR A 219 0.89 -18.62 -1.35
C THR A 219 0.66 -18.34 -2.84
N SER A 220 -0.35 -18.96 -3.46
CA SER A 220 -0.66 -18.76 -4.88
C SER A 220 -1.05 -17.32 -5.19
N TRP A 221 -0.25 -16.66 -6.02
CA TRP A 221 -0.49 -15.26 -6.39
C TRP A 221 -1.83 -15.10 -7.13
N TRP A 222 -2.17 -16.06 -7.97
CA TRP A 222 -3.37 -16.04 -8.80
C TRP A 222 -4.63 -16.42 -8.02
N LYS A 223 -5.63 -15.54 -8.01
CA LYS A 223 -6.91 -15.76 -7.31
C LYS A 223 -7.59 -17.08 -7.70
N GLU A 224 -7.49 -17.49 -8.97
CA GLU A 224 -8.08 -18.73 -9.48
C GLU A 224 -7.42 -20.00 -8.92
N GLU A 225 -6.17 -19.91 -8.47
CA GLU A 225 -5.39 -21.04 -7.93
C GLU A 225 -5.48 -21.13 -6.39
N ARG A 226 -6.00 -20.08 -5.72
CA ARG A 226 -6.07 -20.05 -4.25
C ARG A 226 -7.05 -21.08 -3.70
N GLY A 227 -8.18 -21.28 -4.38
CA GLY A 227 -9.30 -22.08 -3.88
C GLY A 227 -9.88 -21.52 -2.58
N GLU A 228 -10.51 -22.38 -1.79
CA GLU A 228 -11.08 -22.05 -0.48
C GLU A 228 -9.98 -22.14 0.60
N ARG A 229 -9.03 -21.22 0.56
CA ARG A 229 -7.88 -21.16 1.48
C ARG A 229 -7.65 -19.74 2.02
N VAL A 230 -6.87 -19.63 3.08
CA VAL A 230 -6.30 -18.38 3.59
C VAL A 230 -5.07 -18.05 2.75
N PHE A 231 -5.11 -16.92 2.07
CA PHE A 231 -3.98 -16.43 1.29
C PHE A 231 -3.00 -15.71 2.21
N VAL A 232 -1.72 -16.09 2.15
CA VAL A 232 -0.65 -15.33 2.80
C VAL A 232 -0.16 -14.26 1.83
N ASP A 233 -0.52 -13.00 2.07
CA ASP A 233 -0.12 -11.90 1.19
C ASP A 233 1.32 -11.46 1.46
N PHE A 234 2.26 -12.25 0.95
CA PHE A 234 3.70 -11.96 1.01
C PHE A 234 4.07 -10.64 0.34
N ASN A 235 3.21 -10.10 -0.55
CA ASN A 235 3.50 -8.84 -1.21
C ASN A 235 3.30 -7.63 -0.30
N GLN A 236 2.70 -7.78 0.88
CA GLN A 236 2.65 -6.72 1.89
C GLN A 236 4.02 -6.35 2.47
N ALA A 237 5.03 -7.22 2.33
CA ALA A 237 6.41 -6.95 2.72
C ALA A 237 7.13 -6.01 1.74
N ASN A 238 6.54 -5.74 0.58
CA ASN A 238 7.10 -4.78 -0.37
C ASN A 238 7.03 -3.35 0.16
N ARG A 239 7.93 -2.50 -0.36
CA ARG A 239 7.91 -1.06 -0.13
C ARG A 239 6.57 -0.43 -0.57
N ASP A 240 6.14 0.63 0.12
CA ASP A 240 4.94 1.39 -0.28
C ASP A 240 3.64 0.55 -0.39
N ARG A 241 3.49 -0.46 0.48
CA ARG A 241 2.25 -1.23 0.63
C ARG A 241 1.45 -0.78 1.83
N THR A 242 0.13 -0.79 1.67
CA THR A 242 -0.81 -0.31 2.67
C THR A 242 -1.26 -1.45 3.57
N ILE A 243 -0.91 -1.36 4.84
CA ILE A 243 -1.43 -2.23 5.90
C ILE A 243 -1.99 -1.35 7.01
N ALA A 244 -3.23 -1.60 7.41
CA ALA A 244 -3.87 -0.79 8.44
C ALA A 244 -3.07 -0.86 9.76
N ALA A 245 -2.76 0.30 10.33
CA ALA A 245 -2.09 0.45 11.61
C ALA A 245 -2.83 -0.27 12.73
N ALA A 246 -2.09 -0.69 13.75
CA ALA A 246 -2.69 -1.08 15.02
C ALA A 246 -3.52 0.08 15.60
N TYR A 247 -4.72 -0.20 16.09
CA TYR A 247 -5.73 0.76 16.55
C TYR A 247 -6.30 1.69 15.46
N SER A 248 -6.02 1.44 14.18
CA SER A 248 -6.63 2.21 13.10
C SER A 248 -8.08 1.75 12.85
N PRO A 249 -9.05 2.68 12.77
CA PRO A 249 -10.38 2.41 12.25
C PRO A 249 -10.35 1.97 10.79
N ARG A 250 -11.38 1.25 10.37
CA ARG A 250 -11.61 0.81 8.99
C ARG A 250 -12.90 1.43 8.43
N PRO A 251 -12.95 1.73 7.12
CA PRO A 251 -14.12 2.34 6.48
C PRO A 251 -15.19 1.28 6.16
N LEU A 252 -15.65 0.58 7.19
CA LEU A 252 -16.71 -0.43 7.10
C LEU A 252 -17.91 -0.02 7.97
N PRO A 253 -19.14 -0.47 7.68
CA PRO A 253 -20.37 0.08 8.27
C PRO A 253 -20.42 0.16 9.80
N HIS A 254 -19.75 -0.75 10.52
CA HIS A 254 -19.74 -0.78 12.00
C HIS A 254 -18.50 -0.12 12.63
N ALA A 255 -17.71 0.61 11.84
CA ALA A 255 -16.45 1.26 12.25
C ALA A 255 -15.49 0.32 13.02
N PRO A 256 -15.14 -0.86 12.47
CA PRO A 256 -14.23 -1.77 13.15
C PRO A 256 -12.82 -1.20 13.22
N VAL A 257 -12.05 -1.73 14.16
CA VAL A 257 -10.68 -1.31 14.43
C VAL A 257 -9.74 -2.49 14.24
N SER A 258 -8.60 -2.25 13.59
CA SER A 258 -7.51 -3.22 13.56
C SER A 258 -6.87 -3.32 14.95
N THR A 259 -7.24 -4.33 15.72
CA THR A 259 -7.02 -4.33 17.18
C THR A 259 -5.96 -5.34 17.59
N PRO A 260 -4.84 -4.92 18.21
CA PRO A 260 -3.88 -5.81 18.84
C PRO A 260 -4.54 -6.69 19.90
N LEU A 261 -4.21 -7.98 19.87
CA LEU A 261 -4.70 -8.99 20.82
C LEU A 261 -3.52 -9.75 21.40
N THR A 262 -3.72 -10.34 22.58
CA THR A 262 -2.84 -11.41 23.05
C THR A 262 -3.13 -12.69 22.27
N TRP A 263 -2.18 -13.62 22.30
CA TRP A 263 -2.40 -14.95 21.71
C TRP A 263 -3.49 -15.76 22.40
N ASP A 264 -3.80 -15.47 23.67
CA ASP A 264 -4.87 -16.13 24.42
C ASP A 264 -6.25 -15.56 24.05
N GLU A 265 -6.32 -14.30 23.62
CA GLU A 265 -7.57 -13.65 23.21
C GLU A 265 -7.97 -13.96 21.77
N LEU A 266 -6.98 -14.15 20.89
CA LEU A 266 -7.21 -14.33 19.45
C LEU A 266 -8.15 -15.50 19.09
N PRO A 267 -8.08 -16.68 19.74
CA PRO A 267 -8.95 -17.83 19.45
C PRO A 267 -10.45 -17.54 19.59
N ASP A 268 -10.83 -16.69 20.55
CA ASP A 268 -12.22 -16.41 20.89
C ASP A 268 -12.74 -15.08 20.31
N ALA A 269 -11.82 -14.20 19.87
CA ALA A 269 -12.13 -12.88 19.33
C ALA A 269 -13.20 -12.89 18.22
N ASP A 270 -14.12 -11.92 18.25
CA ASP A 270 -14.97 -11.55 17.12
C ASP A 270 -14.55 -10.15 16.63
N PRO A 271 -14.06 -10.00 15.39
CA PRO A 271 -13.70 -8.71 14.81
C PRO A 271 -14.78 -7.63 14.91
N ARG A 272 -16.07 -8.02 14.93
CA ARG A 272 -17.22 -7.10 15.04
C ARG A 272 -17.32 -6.43 16.40
N GLU A 273 -16.69 -6.99 17.43
CA GLU A 273 -16.69 -6.44 18.79
C GLU A 273 -15.67 -5.31 18.97
N PHE A 274 -14.65 -5.23 18.11
CA PHE A 274 -13.63 -4.19 18.18
C PHE A 274 -13.96 -3.03 17.25
N THR A 275 -14.50 -1.95 17.82
CA THR A 275 -14.97 -0.78 17.09
C THR A 275 -14.43 0.51 17.69
N VAL A 276 -14.59 1.61 16.96
CA VAL A 276 -14.32 2.98 17.44
C VAL A 276 -15.00 3.27 18.79
N ARG A 277 -16.12 2.62 19.11
CA ARG A 277 -16.84 2.82 20.38
C ARG A 277 -16.31 1.95 21.53
N THR A 278 -15.87 0.73 21.24
CA THR A 278 -15.60 -0.30 22.26
C THR A 278 -14.13 -0.44 22.62
N VAL A 279 -13.23 -0.17 21.66
CA VAL A 279 -11.78 -0.29 21.88
C VAL A 279 -11.23 0.65 22.96
N PRO A 280 -11.69 1.91 23.13
CA PRO A 280 -11.20 2.77 24.21
C PRO A 280 -11.33 2.16 25.61
N GLU A 281 -12.49 1.57 25.92
CA GLU A 281 -12.72 0.91 27.21
C GLU A 281 -11.85 -0.34 27.37
N LEU A 282 -11.71 -1.13 26.29
CA LEU A 282 -10.83 -2.31 26.28
C LEU A 282 -9.38 -1.93 26.58
N VAL A 283 -8.87 -0.89 25.93
CA VAL A 283 -7.50 -0.36 26.14
C VAL A 283 -7.34 0.18 27.56
N ALA A 284 -8.32 0.91 28.10
CA ALA A 284 -8.26 1.41 29.47
C ALA A 284 -8.22 0.28 30.51
N ALA A 285 -8.93 -0.82 30.26
CA ALA A 285 -9.03 -1.94 31.19
C ALA A 285 -7.74 -2.79 31.26
N ARG A 286 -7.03 -2.98 30.13
CA ARG A 286 -5.90 -3.94 30.05
C ARG A 286 -4.59 -3.38 29.48
N GLY A 287 -4.59 -2.16 28.95
CA GLY A 287 -3.43 -1.60 28.25
C GLY A 287 -3.22 -2.19 26.85
N CYS A 288 -2.00 -2.01 26.31
CA CYS A 288 -1.61 -2.50 24.99
C CYS A 288 -1.10 -3.95 25.07
N PRO A 289 -1.70 -4.92 24.36
CA PRO A 289 -1.20 -6.31 24.33
C PRO A 289 0.19 -6.48 23.72
N TRP A 290 0.69 -5.47 23.00
CA TRP A 290 1.99 -5.45 22.34
C TRP A 290 2.94 -4.46 23.03
N ALA A 291 2.80 -4.23 24.33
CA ALA A 291 3.58 -3.21 25.05
C ALA A 291 5.10 -3.46 25.00
N ASP A 292 5.49 -4.73 24.90
CA ASP A 292 6.83 -5.32 24.89
C ASP A 292 7.37 -5.60 23.48
N ILE A 293 6.66 -5.20 22.41
CA ILE A 293 7.07 -5.50 21.02
C ILE A 293 8.47 -4.99 20.68
N ASP A 294 8.92 -3.91 21.31
CA ASP A 294 10.23 -3.30 21.08
C ASP A 294 11.35 -3.87 21.97
N ASP A 295 11.04 -4.73 22.95
CA ASP A 295 11.99 -5.15 23.99
C ASP A 295 13.03 -6.16 23.48
N ALA A 296 12.66 -7.00 22.51
CA ALA A 296 13.53 -8.04 21.95
C ALA A 296 13.40 -8.15 20.43
N PRO A 297 13.98 -7.21 19.65
CA PRO A 297 14.00 -7.29 18.19
C PRO A 297 14.68 -8.58 17.71
N GLY A 298 13.96 -9.33 16.88
CA GLY A 298 14.42 -10.58 16.28
C GLY A 298 15.45 -10.37 15.17
N ASP A 299 16.11 -11.47 14.82
CA ASP A 299 16.98 -11.57 13.65
C ASP A 299 16.27 -12.41 12.57
N ILE A 300 16.29 -11.98 11.31
CA ILE A 300 15.58 -12.69 10.23
C ILE A 300 16.38 -13.86 9.63
N SER A 301 17.58 -14.17 10.12
CA SER A 301 18.42 -15.28 9.59
C SER A 301 17.70 -16.62 9.58
N GLY A 302 16.91 -16.95 10.60
CA GLY A 302 16.11 -18.18 10.63
C GLY A 302 15.05 -18.22 9.53
N ALA A 303 14.42 -17.08 9.25
CA ALA A 303 13.44 -16.95 8.17
C ALA A 303 14.10 -16.97 6.78
N LEU A 304 15.30 -16.38 6.65
CA LEU A 304 16.10 -16.47 5.42
C LEU A 304 16.60 -17.89 5.16
N ALA A 305 16.91 -18.67 6.20
CA ALA A 305 17.27 -20.08 6.04
C ALA A 305 16.11 -20.92 5.46
N LEU A 306 14.85 -20.58 5.78
CA LEU A 306 13.68 -21.20 5.14
C LEU A 306 13.62 -20.88 3.64
N TRP A 307 13.92 -19.63 3.28
CA TRP A 307 14.02 -19.19 1.89
C TRP A 307 15.16 -19.88 1.14
N ASP A 308 16.36 -19.97 1.72
CA ASP A 308 17.50 -20.64 1.11
C ASP A 308 17.22 -22.12 0.86
N ALA A 309 16.58 -22.81 1.82
CA ALA A 309 16.14 -24.18 1.65
C ALA A 309 15.08 -24.32 0.54
N ASP A 310 14.24 -23.31 0.32
CA ASP A 310 13.30 -23.28 -0.80
C ASP A 310 14.00 -23.08 -2.15
N LEU A 311 15.07 -22.30 -2.20
CA LEU A 311 15.92 -22.21 -3.40
C LEU A 311 16.54 -23.56 -3.76
N GLU A 312 17.00 -24.33 -2.78
CA GLU A 312 17.50 -25.70 -2.98
C GLU A 312 16.42 -26.66 -3.52
N ARG A 313 15.14 -26.41 -3.17
CA ARG A 313 13.98 -27.14 -3.72
C ARG A 313 13.56 -26.65 -5.12
N GLY A 314 14.25 -25.67 -5.68
CA GLY A 314 13.91 -25.05 -6.97
C GLY A 314 12.73 -24.06 -6.88
N LEU A 315 12.35 -23.63 -5.67
CA LEU A 315 11.29 -22.66 -5.44
C LEU A 315 11.89 -21.27 -5.33
N GLY A 316 12.02 -20.60 -6.48
CA GLY A 316 12.56 -19.25 -6.59
C GLY A 316 11.60 -18.14 -6.14
N GLU A 317 11.73 -16.98 -6.77
CA GLU A 317 10.92 -15.80 -6.49
C GLU A 317 9.41 -16.03 -6.72
N LEU A 318 8.57 -15.28 -6.00
CA LEU A 318 7.13 -15.17 -6.24
C LEU A 318 6.81 -13.86 -6.95
N ASN A 319 5.64 -13.80 -7.59
CA ASN A 319 5.22 -12.63 -8.37
C ASN A 319 5.21 -11.34 -7.54
N PHE A 320 5.80 -10.29 -8.10
CA PHE A 320 5.61 -8.94 -7.61
C PHE A 320 4.31 -8.35 -8.18
N PRO A 321 3.70 -7.37 -7.51
CA PRO A 321 2.50 -6.75 -8.07
C PRO A 321 2.86 -5.92 -9.32
N PRO A 322 1.88 -5.65 -10.22
CA PRO A 322 2.16 -5.15 -11.57
C PRO A 322 2.87 -3.77 -11.63
N ASP A 323 2.77 -2.99 -10.56
CA ASP A 323 3.39 -1.67 -10.41
C ASP A 323 4.88 -1.70 -10.03
N TYR A 324 5.43 -2.88 -9.70
CA TYR A 324 6.84 -3.08 -9.39
C TYR A 324 7.69 -3.34 -10.64
N PRO A 325 9.00 -2.99 -10.63
CA PRO A 325 9.95 -3.50 -11.63
C PRO A 325 9.95 -5.04 -11.66
N LYS A 326 10.20 -5.66 -12.83
CA LYS A 326 10.34 -7.12 -12.95
C LYS A 326 11.67 -7.56 -12.32
N MET A 327 11.61 -8.54 -11.43
CA MET A 327 12.79 -9.04 -10.70
C MET A 327 13.38 -10.30 -11.34
N PRO A 328 14.69 -10.55 -11.20
CA PRO A 328 15.30 -11.81 -11.63
C PRO A 328 14.63 -13.02 -10.99
N GLY A 329 14.35 -14.06 -11.78
CA GLY A 329 13.71 -15.28 -11.29
C GLY A 329 12.20 -15.15 -10.98
N GLU A 330 11.60 -13.96 -11.18
CA GLU A 330 10.17 -13.75 -10.97
C GLU A 330 9.33 -14.53 -12.00
N PRO A 331 8.32 -15.32 -11.57
CA PRO A 331 7.41 -15.99 -12.47
C PRO A 331 6.67 -15.00 -13.38
N PRO A 332 6.16 -15.45 -14.55
CA PRO A 332 5.36 -14.60 -15.43
C PRO A 332 4.19 -13.94 -14.69
N ARG A 333 4.01 -12.64 -14.90
CA ARG A 333 2.88 -11.87 -14.34
C ARG A 333 1.58 -12.04 -15.15
N VAL A 334 1.53 -13.00 -16.06
CA VAL A 334 0.35 -13.30 -16.89
C VAL A 334 -0.40 -14.48 -16.30
N GLN A 335 -1.73 -14.37 -16.23
CA GLN A 335 -2.59 -15.40 -15.65
C GLN A 335 -2.30 -16.76 -16.31
N PRO A 336 -2.22 -17.87 -15.54
CA PRO A 336 -2.01 -19.21 -16.08
C PRO A 336 -3.05 -19.55 -17.15
N SER A 337 -4.31 -19.21 -16.89
CA SER A 337 -5.43 -19.35 -17.85
C SER A 337 -5.28 -18.55 -19.15
N LYS A 338 -4.39 -17.56 -19.20
CA LYS A 338 -4.13 -16.70 -20.37
C LYS A 338 -2.74 -16.91 -20.98
N ARG A 339 -1.94 -17.82 -20.42
CA ARG A 339 -0.62 -18.17 -20.96
C ARG A 339 -0.81 -19.03 -22.21
N LYS A 340 -0.13 -18.67 -23.30
CA LYS A 340 -0.08 -19.49 -24.51
C LYS A 340 1.15 -20.40 -24.42
N ALA A 341 0.97 -21.69 -24.65
CA ALA A 341 1.98 -22.72 -24.44
C ALA A 341 3.18 -22.63 -25.41
N ASP A 342 3.05 -21.85 -26.47
CA ASP A 342 4.01 -21.67 -27.56
C ASP A 342 4.91 -20.43 -27.43
N ARG A 343 4.80 -19.67 -26.34
CA ARG A 343 5.61 -18.45 -26.09
C ARG A 343 6.55 -18.60 -24.91
N ALA A 344 7.79 -18.13 -25.07
CA ALA A 344 8.78 -18.11 -23.99
C ALA A 344 8.41 -17.06 -22.92
N ASP A 345 8.87 -17.25 -21.69
CA ASP A 345 8.56 -16.33 -20.59
C ASP A 345 9.09 -14.90 -20.80
N ASP A 346 10.13 -14.76 -21.63
CA ASP A 346 10.68 -13.49 -22.07
C ASP A 346 9.77 -12.76 -23.07
N ASP A 347 8.95 -13.48 -23.84
CA ASP A 347 7.99 -12.91 -24.80
C ASP A 347 6.80 -12.22 -24.11
N TYR A 348 6.60 -12.49 -22.82
CA TYR A 348 5.61 -11.80 -21.97
C TYR A 348 6.21 -10.62 -21.19
N SER A 349 7.53 -10.43 -21.28
CA SER A 349 8.18 -9.25 -20.75
C SER A 349 7.98 -8.12 -21.76
N ALA A 350 7.17 -7.12 -21.40
CA ALA A 350 7.15 -5.88 -22.18
C ALA A 350 8.60 -5.35 -22.30
N PRO A 351 9.03 -4.88 -23.49
CA PRO A 351 10.38 -4.31 -23.62
C PRO A 351 10.56 -3.22 -22.56
N LYS A 352 11.68 -3.32 -21.82
CA LYS A 352 12.08 -2.28 -20.87
C LYS A 352 12.07 -0.95 -21.62
N ALA A 353 11.50 0.08 -21.01
CA ALA A 353 11.69 1.44 -21.48
C ALA A 353 13.20 1.76 -21.37
N GLU A 354 13.94 1.60 -22.47
CA GLU A 354 15.38 1.86 -22.54
C GLU A 354 15.64 3.36 -22.67
N ARG A 355 15.16 4.11 -21.68
CA ARG A 355 15.23 5.58 -21.64
C ARG A 355 16.66 6.10 -21.68
N ASP A 356 17.59 5.34 -21.11
CA ASP A 356 19.01 5.71 -20.99
C ASP A 356 19.89 5.19 -22.13
N ALA A 357 19.29 4.60 -23.17
CA ALA A 357 20.06 4.13 -24.31
C ALA A 357 20.44 5.27 -25.27
N GLU A 358 21.46 5.05 -26.11
CA GLU A 358 21.77 5.98 -27.19
C GLU A 358 20.68 5.89 -28.27
N TRP A 359 19.88 6.94 -28.41
CA TRP A 359 18.76 6.99 -29.35
C TRP A 359 19.14 7.52 -30.74
N GLY A 360 20.24 8.26 -30.86
CA GLY A 360 20.65 8.88 -32.13
C GLY A 360 19.61 9.84 -32.73
N THR A 361 18.59 10.24 -31.96
CA THR A 361 17.54 11.19 -32.33
C THR A 361 17.89 12.58 -31.82
N ALA A 362 17.31 13.63 -32.45
CA ALA A 362 17.51 15.02 -32.02
C ALA A 362 17.02 15.31 -30.59
N ILE A 363 16.07 14.52 -30.10
CA ILE A 363 15.51 14.60 -28.75
C ILE A 363 15.44 13.17 -28.19
N ALA A 364 15.95 12.96 -26.97
CA ALA A 364 15.91 11.66 -26.28
C ALA A 364 14.82 11.65 -25.18
N PRO A 365 14.24 10.49 -24.86
CA PRO A 365 13.37 10.34 -23.69
C PRO A 365 14.18 10.53 -22.39
N PRO A 366 13.56 11.05 -21.31
CA PRO A 366 12.20 11.57 -21.25
C PRO A 366 12.11 13.02 -21.76
N TYR A 367 11.20 13.27 -22.71
CA TYR A 367 10.81 14.62 -23.14
C TYR A 367 9.29 14.73 -23.17
N GLY A 368 8.74 15.91 -22.88
CA GLY A 368 7.30 16.15 -22.90
C GLY A 368 6.80 16.62 -24.28
N PRO A 369 5.56 16.29 -24.68
CA PRO A 369 4.99 16.77 -25.93
C PRO A 369 4.73 18.28 -25.88
N MET A 370 4.74 18.92 -27.05
CA MET A 370 4.35 20.33 -27.16
C MET A 370 2.88 20.50 -26.79
N LEU A 371 2.58 21.48 -25.92
CA LEU A 371 1.20 21.72 -25.46
C LEU A 371 0.56 22.85 -26.25
N ALA A 372 -0.66 22.60 -26.72
CA ALA A 372 -1.48 23.64 -27.32
C ALA A 372 -1.83 24.72 -26.28
N LYS A 373 -1.74 25.98 -26.70
CA LYS A 373 -2.18 27.13 -25.89
C LYS A 373 -3.68 27.35 -26.10
N PRO A 374 -4.51 27.33 -25.03
CA PRO A 374 -5.94 27.61 -25.19
C PRO A 374 -6.16 29.05 -25.64
N VAL A 375 -6.97 29.23 -26.69
CA VAL A 375 -7.35 30.54 -27.25
C VAL A 375 -8.86 30.64 -27.40
N LYS A 376 -9.41 31.86 -27.24
CA LYS A 376 -10.87 32.10 -27.30
C LYS A 376 -11.42 32.19 -28.73
N LYS A 377 -10.54 32.40 -29.71
CA LYS A 377 -10.89 32.51 -31.14
C LYS A 377 -9.86 31.73 -31.92
N LEU A 378 -10.30 31.05 -32.98
CA LEU A 378 -9.39 30.39 -33.91
C LEU A 378 -8.46 31.44 -34.54
N PRO A 379 -7.16 31.14 -34.70
CA PRO A 379 -6.24 32.03 -35.39
C PRO A 379 -6.67 32.22 -36.85
N ILE A 380 -6.46 33.41 -37.41
CA ILE A 380 -6.82 33.75 -38.80
C ILE A 380 -5.52 33.90 -39.58
N GLY A 381 -5.42 33.26 -40.75
CA GLY A 381 -4.21 33.24 -41.59
C GLY A 381 -4.10 31.95 -42.40
N GLU A 382 -2.89 31.63 -42.88
CA GLU A 382 -2.58 30.39 -43.61
C GLU A 382 -2.42 29.21 -42.65
N TYR A 383 -3.51 28.85 -41.97
CA TYR A 383 -3.58 27.69 -41.08
C TYR A 383 -4.46 26.59 -41.69
N LEU A 384 -4.03 25.34 -41.52
CA LEU A 384 -4.87 24.16 -41.70
C LEU A 384 -5.53 23.80 -40.36
N TYR A 385 -6.78 23.34 -40.39
CA TYR A 385 -7.54 22.98 -39.20
C TYR A 385 -7.88 21.49 -39.24
N GLU A 386 -7.72 20.82 -38.11
CA GLU A 386 -8.15 19.44 -37.92
C GLU A 386 -9.11 19.32 -36.71
N PRO A 387 -10.09 18.40 -36.76
CA PRO A 387 -10.87 18.04 -35.59
C PRO A 387 -9.97 17.52 -34.47
N LYS A 388 -10.18 17.98 -33.24
CA LYS A 388 -9.49 17.42 -32.08
C LYS A 388 -10.14 16.09 -31.71
N TRP A 389 -9.39 15.02 -31.88
CA TRP A 389 -9.71 13.70 -31.34
C TRP A 389 -9.26 13.61 -29.88
N ASP A 390 -10.06 12.94 -29.05
CA ASP A 390 -9.71 12.66 -27.65
C ASP A 390 -8.88 11.38 -27.56
N GLY A 391 -7.86 11.37 -26.72
CA GLY A 391 -6.88 10.29 -26.71
C GLY A 391 -5.78 10.46 -25.66
N PHE A 392 -4.67 9.76 -25.87
CA PHE A 392 -3.48 9.90 -25.04
C PHE A 392 -2.42 10.74 -25.75
N ARG A 393 -2.26 11.99 -25.30
CA ARG A 393 -1.17 12.86 -25.72
C ARG A 393 0.17 12.21 -25.41
N SER A 394 0.92 11.88 -26.46
CA SER A 394 2.11 11.04 -26.38
C SER A 394 3.20 11.50 -27.32
N ILE A 395 4.44 11.17 -26.96
CA ILE A 395 5.61 11.31 -27.81
C ILE A 395 6.21 9.93 -28.01
N VAL A 396 6.62 9.64 -29.24
CA VAL A 396 7.18 8.36 -29.65
C VAL A 396 8.60 8.58 -30.14
N TRP A 397 9.53 7.75 -29.66
CA TRP A 397 10.91 7.69 -30.16
C TRP A 397 11.13 6.37 -30.86
N ARG A 398 11.77 6.40 -32.04
CA ARG A 398 12.24 5.22 -32.77
C ARG A 398 13.74 5.32 -33.04
N SER A 399 14.47 4.23 -32.75
CA SER A 399 15.86 4.03 -33.19
C SER A 399 16.11 2.54 -33.47
N GLY A 400 16.44 2.19 -34.71
CA GLY A 400 16.37 0.83 -35.24
C GLY A 400 14.99 0.20 -35.01
N ASP A 401 15.00 -0.93 -34.29
CA ASP A 401 13.80 -1.65 -33.85
C ASP A 401 13.33 -1.23 -32.45
N ARG A 402 14.03 -0.29 -31.80
CA ARG A 402 13.67 0.23 -30.47
C ARG A 402 12.60 1.31 -30.59
N VAL A 403 11.54 1.17 -29.79
CA VAL A 403 10.46 2.17 -29.67
C VAL A 403 10.19 2.49 -28.20
N GLU A 404 10.12 3.78 -27.85
CA GLU A 404 9.59 4.27 -26.57
C GLU A 404 8.39 5.16 -26.84
N ILE A 405 7.33 5.02 -26.04
CA ILE A 405 6.15 5.87 -26.03
C ILE A 405 6.09 6.53 -24.66
N GLY A 406 6.10 7.86 -24.62
CA GLY A 406 6.01 8.66 -23.40
C GLY A 406 4.71 9.44 -23.35
N SER A 407 4.05 9.44 -22.18
CA SER A 407 2.87 10.29 -21.93
C SER A 407 3.22 11.78 -21.88
N ARG A 408 2.18 12.62 -21.88
CA ARG A 408 2.25 14.05 -21.53
C ARG A 408 3.12 14.38 -20.31
N ASN A 409 3.10 13.52 -19.28
CA ASN A 409 3.83 13.73 -18.04
C ASN A 409 5.16 12.95 -18.01
N ALA A 410 5.70 12.59 -19.17
CA ALA A 410 6.93 11.83 -19.36
C ALA A 410 6.94 10.43 -18.71
N LEU A 411 5.78 9.90 -18.35
CA LEU A 411 5.63 8.51 -17.89
C LEU A 411 5.69 7.54 -19.08
N PRO A 412 6.30 6.36 -18.91
CA PRO A 412 6.41 5.39 -20.00
C PRO A 412 5.04 4.77 -20.28
N MET A 413 4.69 4.74 -21.55
CA MET A 413 3.43 4.20 -22.06
C MET A 413 3.60 3.04 -23.02
N THR A 414 4.84 2.73 -23.45
CA THR A 414 5.17 1.70 -24.45
C THR A 414 4.44 0.37 -24.19
N ARG A 415 4.41 -0.06 -22.92
CA ARG A 415 3.76 -1.31 -22.50
C ARG A 415 2.24 -1.36 -22.71
N TYR A 416 1.58 -0.22 -22.84
CA TYR A 416 0.13 -0.14 -23.00
C TYR A 416 -0.31 -0.20 -24.47
N PHE A 417 0.63 -0.02 -25.41
CA PHE A 417 0.35 -0.01 -26.85
C PHE A 417 1.33 -0.89 -27.64
N PRO A 418 1.42 -2.20 -27.35
CA PRO A 418 2.33 -3.10 -28.05
C PRO A 418 2.07 -3.18 -29.57
N GLU A 419 0.82 -3.02 -30.00
CA GLU A 419 0.43 -2.96 -31.41
C GLU A 419 1.03 -1.74 -32.13
N LEU A 420 1.13 -0.60 -31.43
CA LEU A 420 1.75 0.60 -31.99
C LEU A 420 3.26 0.42 -32.16
N VAL A 421 3.94 -0.27 -31.23
CA VAL A 421 5.37 -0.55 -31.34
C VAL A 421 5.68 -1.26 -32.66
N ALA A 422 4.96 -2.33 -32.96
CA ALA A 422 5.14 -3.06 -34.22
C ALA A 422 4.83 -2.18 -35.45
N ALA A 423 3.76 -1.40 -35.40
CA ALA A 423 3.38 -0.50 -36.49
C ALA A 423 4.41 0.61 -36.73
N ILE A 424 5.00 1.17 -35.67
CA ILE A 424 6.03 2.21 -35.75
C ILE A 424 7.29 1.66 -36.41
N VAL A 425 7.74 0.46 -36.01
CA VAL A 425 8.90 -0.22 -36.62
C VAL A 425 8.67 -0.54 -38.10
N ALA A 426 7.44 -0.85 -38.49
CA ALA A 426 7.12 -1.13 -39.89
C ALA A 426 7.00 0.14 -40.76
N ASN A 427 6.53 1.27 -40.21
CA ASN A 427 6.04 2.38 -41.03
C ASN A 427 6.74 3.74 -40.81
N VAL A 428 7.45 3.96 -39.71
CA VAL A 428 8.03 5.27 -39.36
C VAL A 428 9.53 5.27 -39.64
N PRO A 429 10.16 6.23 -40.34
CA PRO A 429 11.60 6.19 -40.61
C PRO A 429 12.49 5.97 -39.38
N ASP A 430 13.66 5.37 -39.56
CA ASP A 430 14.62 5.21 -38.47
C ASP A 430 15.10 6.58 -37.93
N HIS A 431 15.46 6.62 -36.65
CA HIS A 431 15.83 7.82 -35.89
C HIS A 431 14.77 8.93 -35.93
N SER A 432 13.51 8.56 -35.73
CA SER A 432 12.38 9.48 -35.71
C SER A 432 11.86 9.78 -34.29
N VAL A 433 11.36 11.00 -34.12
CA VAL A 433 10.59 11.42 -32.95
C VAL A 433 9.24 11.95 -33.43
N ILE A 434 8.14 11.38 -32.93
CA ILE A 434 6.78 11.77 -33.29
C ILE A 434 6.09 12.34 -32.06
N ASP A 435 5.57 13.56 -32.17
CA ASP A 435 4.70 14.17 -31.16
C ASP A 435 3.25 14.14 -31.66
N GLY A 436 2.37 13.45 -30.94
CA GLY A 436 1.01 13.15 -31.43
C GLY A 436 0.01 12.81 -30.34
N GLU A 437 -1.15 12.34 -30.78
CA GLU A 437 -2.22 11.83 -29.93
C GLU A 437 -2.47 10.38 -30.32
N ILE A 438 -2.44 9.46 -29.36
CA ILE A 438 -2.87 8.08 -29.59
C ILE A 438 -4.38 8.05 -29.44
N VAL A 439 -5.07 7.72 -30.52
CA VAL A 439 -6.53 7.73 -30.61
C VAL A 439 -7.03 6.34 -31.02
N LEU A 440 -8.21 5.98 -30.54
CA LEU A 440 -8.97 4.82 -31.02
C LEU A 440 -10.00 5.34 -32.02
N VAL A 441 -9.98 4.78 -33.22
CA VAL A 441 -10.97 5.09 -34.26
C VAL A 441 -11.90 3.88 -34.32
N ASP A 442 -13.16 4.09 -33.96
CA ASP A 442 -14.22 3.07 -34.02
C ASP A 442 -14.59 2.70 -35.47
#